data_AF-A0A660NS27-F1
#
_entry.id   AF-A0A660NS27-F1
#
_cell.length_a   1.000
_cell.length_b   1.000
_cell.length_c   1.000
_cell.angle_alpha   90.00
_cell.angle_beta   90.00
_cell.angle_gamma   90.00
#
_symmetry.space_group_name_H-M   'P 1'
#
loop_
_entity.id
_entity.type
_entity.pdbx_description
1 polymer ?
#
loop_
_entity_poly.entity_id
_entity_poly.type
_entity_poly.pdbx_seq_one_letter_code
_entity_poly.pdbx_strand_id
1 'polypeptide(L)' 'MKVRVVSARPEQSAIIAEMIMEAMNHECCQWFAGPQHTLDDFFNLMKKLVERTDSQYSYLNTLVAITP' A
#
# COMPACT_ATOMS: atom_id res chain seq x y z
N MET A 1 4.90 -8.15 -24.20
CA MET A 1 4.01 -7.80 -23.07
C MET A 1 3.64 -6.33 -23.20
N LYS A 2 2.35 -5.97 -23.27
CA LYS A 2 1.91 -4.56 -23.35
C LYS A 2 1.45 -4.11 -21.97
N VAL A 3 2.10 -3.11 -21.40
CA VAL A 3 1.77 -2.54 -20.09
C VAL A 3 1.05 -1.21 -20.28
N ARG A 4 0.06 -0.92 -19.44
CA ARG A 4 -0.62 0.39 -19.37
C ARG A 4 -0.50 0.93 -17.96
N VAL A 5 -0.17 2.21 -17.84
CA VAL A 5 -0.21 2.94 -16.57
C VAL A 5 -1.55 3.64 -16.44
N VAL A 6 -2.26 3.41 -15.35
CA VAL A 6 -3.59 3.98 -15.07
C VAL A 6 -3.68 4.41 -13.61
N SER A 7 -4.64 5.28 -13.28
CA SER A 7 -4.98 5.57 -11.89
C SER A 7 -5.44 4.31 -11.16
N ALA A 8 -5.03 4.17 -9.91
CA ALA A 8 -5.46 3.05 -9.08
C ALA A 8 -6.96 3.14 -8.73
N ARG A 9 -7.50 2.01 -8.32
CA ARG A 9 -8.88 1.86 -7.84
C ARG A 9 -8.89 1.31 -6.41
N PRO A 10 -9.99 1.49 -5.64
CA PRO A 10 -10.08 1.03 -4.26
C PRO A 10 -9.78 -0.46 -4.08
N GLU A 11 -10.12 -1.31 -5.07
CA GLU A 11 -9.90 -2.75 -5.00
C GLU A 11 -8.40 -3.13 -4.99
N GLN A 12 -7.52 -2.19 -5.36
CA GLN A 12 -6.08 -2.38 -5.39
C GLN A 12 -5.40 -1.96 -4.07
N SER A 13 -6.16 -1.55 -3.06
CA SER A 13 -5.59 -1.01 -1.82
C SER A 13 -4.67 -2.01 -1.09
N ALA A 14 -4.99 -3.31 -1.14
CA ALA A 14 -4.15 -4.36 -0.55
C ALA A 14 -2.78 -4.44 -1.22
N ILE A 15 -2.74 -4.56 -2.56
CA ILE A 15 -1.48 -4.66 -3.29
C ILE A 15 -0.67 -3.36 -3.19
N ILE A 16 -1.32 -2.19 -3.13
CA ILE A 16 -0.62 -0.92 -2.90
C ILE A 16 0.04 -0.90 -1.51
N ALA A 17 -0.67 -1.36 -0.47
CA ALA A 17 -0.12 -1.46 0.87
C ALA A 17 1.08 -2.42 0.95
N GLU A 18 0.98 -3.59 0.30
CA GLU A 18 2.10 -4.55 0.16
C GLU A 18 3.32 -3.89 -0.51
N MET A 19 3.12 -3.20 -1.64
CA MET A 19 4.20 -2.52 -2.37
C MET A 19 4.84 -1.40 -1.54
N ILE A 20 4.07 -0.68 -0.71
CA ILE A 20 4.63 0.33 0.20
C ILE A 20 5.50 -0.35 1.26
N MET A 21 5.03 -1.46 1.86
CA MET A 21 5.81 -2.20 2.86
C MET A 21 7.09 -2.79 2.27
N GLU A 22 7.02 -3.30 1.04
CA GLU A 22 8.19 -3.78 0.31
C GLU A 22 9.20 -2.65 0.08
N ALA A 23 8.73 -1.48 -0.38
CA ALA A 23 9.56 -0.31 -0.61
C ALA A 23 10.18 0.27 0.69
N MET A 24 9.46 0.18 1.81
CA MET A 24 9.94 0.60 3.13
C MET A 24 10.92 -0.39 3.77
N ASN A 25 10.93 -1.65 3.31
CA ASN A 25 11.52 -2.83 3.96
C ASN A 25 10.74 -3.29 5.22
N HIS A 26 10.60 -4.61 5.39
CA HIS A 26 9.83 -5.21 6.47
C HIS A 26 10.41 -4.95 7.87
N GLU A 27 11.73 -4.85 8.04
CA GLU A 27 12.34 -4.52 9.34
C GLU A 27 11.96 -3.09 9.77
N CYS A 28 11.95 -2.16 8.82
CA CYS A 28 11.50 -0.79 9.04
C CYS A 28 10.01 -0.75 9.39
N CYS A 29 9.18 -1.51 8.68
CA CYS A 29 7.75 -1.64 8.98
C CYS A 29 7.52 -2.19 10.40
N GLN A 30 8.27 -3.23 10.79
CA GLN A 30 8.18 -3.80 12.14
C GLN A 30 8.64 -2.81 13.21
N TRP A 31 9.67 -2.00 12.93
CA TRP A 31 10.11 -0.94 13.83
C TRP A 31 9.02 0.12 14.03
N PHE A 32 8.35 0.55 12.95
CA PHE A 32 7.23 1.50 13.04
C PHE A 32 5.98 0.92 13.70
N ALA A 33 5.69 -0.37 13.48
CA ALA A 33 4.59 -1.06 14.14
C ALA A 33 4.80 -1.09 15.67
N GLY A 34 6.05 -1.25 16.11
CA GLY A 34 6.42 -1.35 17.52
C GLY A 34 6.39 -2.80 18.03
N PRO A 35 7.00 -3.06 19.20
CA PRO A 35 7.27 -4.42 19.66
C PRO A 35 6.02 -5.22 20.09
N GLN A 36 4.87 -4.57 20.26
CA GLN A 36 3.58 -5.20 20.58
C GLN A 36 2.71 -5.45 19.34
N HIS A 37 3.19 -5.11 18.15
CA HIS A 37 2.45 -5.20 16.90
C HIS A 37 3.20 -6.05 15.89
N THR A 38 2.45 -6.57 14.93
CA THR A 38 2.93 -7.44 13.85
C THR A 38 3.01 -6.70 12.53
N LEU A 39 3.67 -7.30 11.54
CA LEU A 39 3.62 -6.83 10.16
C LEU A 39 2.19 -6.83 9.60
N ASP A 40 1.33 -7.75 10.04
CA ASP A 40 -0.09 -7.77 9.65
C ASP A 40 -0.84 -6.56 10.20
N ASP A 41 -0.52 -6.11 11.42
CA ASP A 41 -1.08 -4.88 11.98
C ASP A 41 -0.66 -3.66 11.15
N PHE A 42 0.61 -3.61 10.74
CA PHE A 42 1.14 -2.55 9.90
C PHE A 42 0.52 -2.57 8.50
N PHE A 43 0.35 -3.74 7.90
CA PHE A 43 -0.36 -3.91 6.64
C PHE A 43 -1.79 -3.39 6.73
N ASN A 44 -2.52 -3.75 7.78
CA ASN A 44 -3.89 -3.30 8.00
C ASN A 44 -3.98 -1.78 8.17
N LEU A 45 -2.99 -1.16 8.84
CA LEU A 45 -2.88 0.29 8.93
C LEU A 45 -2.65 0.91 7.54
N MET A 46 -1.67 0.42 6.78
CA MET A 46 -1.35 0.94 5.46
C MET A 46 -2.53 0.80 4.50
N LYS A 47 -3.19 -0.36 4.46
CA LYS A 47 -4.38 -0.57 3.64
C LYS A 47 -5.50 0.42 3.98
N LYS A 48 -5.76 0.69 5.27
CA LYS A 48 -6.72 1.72 5.69
C LYS A 48 -6.30 3.12 5.23
N LEU A 49 -5.01 3.45 5.30
CA LEU A 49 -4.50 4.74 4.81
C LEU A 49 -4.62 4.87 3.29
N VAL A 50 -4.52 3.76 2.54
CA VAL A 50 -4.72 3.75 1.08
C VAL A 50 -6.20 3.90 0.71
N GLU A 51 -7.11 3.30 1.47
CA GLU A 51 -8.56 3.39 1.22
C GLU A 51 -9.16 4.78 1.54
N ARG A 52 -8.47 5.56 2.37
CA ARG A 52 -8.90 6.90 2.79
C ARG A 52 -8.61 7.96 1.73
N THR A 53 -9.65 8.66 1.29
CA THR A 53 -9.52 9.74 0.30
C THR A 53 -8.84 11.01 0.83
N ASP A 54 -8.73 11.15 2.15
CA ASP A 54 -8.09 12.27 2.84
C ASP A 54 -6.66 11.96 3.32
N SER A 55 -6.12 10.81 2.92
CA SER A 55 -4.75 10.37 3.25
C SER A 55 -3.79 10.66 2.12
N GLN A 56 -2.54 10.98 2.46
CA GLN A 56 -1.47 11.09 1.46
C GLN A 56 -1.23 9.76 0.73
N TYR A 57 -1.47 8.63 1.39
CA TYR A 57 -1.33 7.28 0.83
C TYR A 57 -2.54 6.84 -0.01
N SER A 58 -3.56 7.68 -0.17
CA SER A 58 -4.79 7.35 -0.88
C SER A 58 -4.51 6.71 -2.24
N TYR A 59 -5.32 5.71 -2.61
CA TYR A 59 -5.30 5.13 -3.96
C TYR A 59 -5.50 6.20 -5.05
N LEU A 60 -6.18 7.31 -4.73
CA LEU A 60 -6.35 8.45 -5.64
C LEU A 60 -5.01 9.08 -6.07
N ASN A 61 -3.97 8.93 -5.25
CA ASN A 61 -2.63 9.45 -5.51
C ASN A 61 -1.69 8.38 -6.12
N THR A 62 -2.21 7.20 -6.46
CA THR A 62 -1.40 6.06 -6.91
C THR A 62 -1.64 5.76 -8.39
N LEU A 63 -0.55 5.52 -9.12
CA LEU A 63 -0.58 4.97 -10.48
C LEU A 63 -0.19 3.49 -10.44
N VAL A 64 -0.88 2.67 -11.22
CA VAL A 64 -0.61 1.23 -11.34
C VAL A 64 -0.29 0.84 -12.77
N ALA A 65 0.66 -0.09 -12.92
CA ALA A 65 0.96 -0.75 -14.18
C ALA A 65 0.12 -2.02 -14.30
N ILE A 66 -0.74 -2.10 -15.32
CA ILE A 66 -1.58 -3.26 -15.60
C ILE A 66 -1.21 -3.87 -16.96
N THR A 67 -1.33 -5.19 -17.04
CA THR A 67 -1.33 -5.93 -18.30
C THR A 67 -2.79 -6.25 -18.63
N PRO A 68 -3.24 -6.11 -19.91
CA PRO A 68 -4.60 -6.44 -20.32
C PRO A 68 -5.01 -7.89 -20.04
#